data_AF-A0AAV0VZX8-F1
#
_entry.id   AF-A0AAV0VZX8-F1
#
_cell.length_a   1.000
_cell.length_b   1.000
_cell.length_c   1.000
_cell.angle_alpha   90.00
_cell.angle_beta   90.00
_cell.angle_gamma   90.00
#
_symmetry.space_group_name_H-M   'P 1'
#
loop_
_entity.id
_entity.type
_entity.pdbx_description
1 polymer ?
#
loop_
_entity_poly.entity_id
_entity_poly.type
_entity_poly.pdbx_seq_one_letter_code
_entity_poly.pdbx_strand_id
1 'polypeptide(L)'
;MDLYTESKLKEWGFSKEIIEVFKDEEINEMALLSLTETMMTQLFPKIGQRSNLAVQKIELQPKHPAIDWDNLEFEVTDTDNILLPFDGNVVEEEISLNDSLLVSSNTISTSTTNIKHYLEQYYHDGKCVLSFYGSCGYLNQSLRNKLASVIIKDRIQKSIKLDKVQFTELAKGIEELFPTESWETYFIPYLKVGDKITPNRGKLYDKYCHLKKEMKRITPNKKRNHSETVENNTNFVEHDNFEDSINWLKHNIQPETTFVKLWKETSNFRFNQSLNNIKLFPGLTKPTGYLLIEIDFIQLFPTKEMGLLNKYECFNENLKKMLKIKKPYLGSQEESLLQQIFIPVKLGDDDLAAFSILPHLFQPVSTVITKINGSSSTRTTHKPSKLEQEAAFILETVIKAFDVCFKSFHTFNLEYPVKAKQVWTFFQIYFYGIQAASKSDQQFLSVKSLLKDINN
;
A
#
# COMPACT_ATOMS: atom_id res chain seq x y z
N MET A 1 -18.27 -42.19 14.80
CA MET A 1 -17.27 -41.36 15.49
C MET A 1 -16.13 -42.21 16.04
N ASP A 2 -14.89 -41.79 15.83
CA ASP A 2 -13.69 -42.45 16.35
C ASP A 2 -13.26 -41.87 17.71
N LEU A 3 -12.34 -42.57 18.40
CA LEU A 3 -11.84 -42.16 19.71
C LEU A 3 -11.12 -40.80 19.68
N TYR A 4 -10.51 -40.46 18.54
CA TYR A 4 -9.84 -39.19 18.32
C TYR A 4 -10.84 -38.03 18.35
N THR A 5 -11.90 -38.11 17.54
CA THR A 5 -12.95 -37.08 17.46
C THR A 5 -13.66 -36.92 18.80
N GLU A 6 -13.98 -38.03 19.48
CA GLU A 6 -14.61 -37.98 20.80
C GLU A 6 -13.73 -37.28 21.84
N SER A 7 -12.42 -37.56 21.84
CA SER A 7 -11.46 -36.93 22.74
C SER A 7 -11.34 -35.42 22.46
N LYS A 8 -11.30 -35.01 21.20
CA LYS A 8 -11.17 -33.60 20.81
C LYS A 8 -12.40 -32.78 21.15
N LEU A 9 -13.60 -33.31 20.91
CA LEU A 9 -14.84 -32.61 21.29
C LEU A 9 -14.96 -32.39 22.80
N LYS A 10 -14.49 -33.35 23.62
CA LYS A 10 -14.42 -33.20 25.08
C LYS A 10 -13.38 -32.17 25.49
N GLU A 11 -12.21 -32.18 24.86
CA GLU A 11 -11.13 -31.21 25.09
C GLU A 11 -11.59 -29.77 24.81
N TRP A 12 -12.35 -29.57 23.73
CA TRP A 12 -12.90 -28.26 23.35
C TRP A 12 -14.10 -27.80 24.18
N GLY A 13 -14.52 -28.60 25.17
CA GLY A 13 -15.58 -28.23 26.10
C GLY A 13 -16.98 -28.29 25.50
N PHE A 14 -17.21 -29.06 24.44
CA PHE A 14 -18.56 -29.29 23.93
C PHE A 14 -19.37 -30.16 24.91
N SER A 15 -20.67 -29.89 25.01
CA SER A 15 -21.56 -30.61 25.93
C SER A 15 -21.77 -32.06 25.46
N LYS A 16 -22.19 -32.93 26.39
CA LYS A 16 -22.46 -34.33 26.09
C LYS A 16 -23.52 -34.51 25.00
N GLU A 17 -24.52 -33.61 24.93
CA GLU A 17 -25.55 -33.69 23.88
C GLU A 17 -24.97 -33.51 22.47
N ILE A 18 -23.97 -32.63 22.31
CA ILE A 18 -23.31 -32.40 21.02
C ILE A 18 -22.43 -33.58 20.63
N ILE A 19 -21.74 -34.17 21.60
CA ILE A 19 -20.90 -35.35 21.38
C ILE A 19 -21.77 -36.55 20.94
N GLU A 20 -22.98 -36.69 21.47
CA GLU A 20 -23.95 -37.69 21.01
C GLU A 20 -24.41 -37.42 19.58
N VAL A 21 -24.70 -36.18 19.20
CA VAL A 21 -25.02 -35.83 17.79
C VAL A 21 -23.88 -36.21 16.83
N PHE A 22 -22.62 -35.97 17.20
CA PHE A 22 -21.46 -36.36 16.39
C PHE A 22 -21.28 -37.88 16.32
N LYS A 23 -21.69 -38.60 17.37
CA LYS A 23 -21.70 -40.06 17.40
C LYS A 23 -22.78 -40.63 16.48
N ASP A 24 -23.98 -40.08 16.55
CA ASP A 24 -25.15 -40.49 15.77
C ASP A 24 -24.97 -40.20 14.28
N GLU A 25 -24.34 -39.07 13.94
CA GLU A 25 -23.98 -38.68 12.55
C GLU A 25 -22.66 -39.32 12.07
N GLU A 26 -22.12 -40.28 12.82
CA GLU A 26 -20.93 -41.07 12.50
C GLU A 26 -19.64 -40.26 12.19
N ILE A 27 -19.53 -39.01 12.60
CA ILE A 27 -18.42 -38.10 12.25
C ILE A 27 -17.09 -38.61 12.84
N ASN A 28 -16.16 -39.01 11.98
CA ASN A 28 -14.81 -39.44 12.32
C ASN A 28 -13.79 -38.30 12.08
N GLU A 29 -12.50 -38.52 12.37
CA GLU A 29 -11.44 -37.51 12.29
C GLU A 29 -11.39 -36.84 10.92
N MET A 30 -11.46 -37.63 9.85
CA MET A 30 -11.46 -37.13 8.47
C MET A 30 -12.70 -36.28 8.18
N ALA A 31 -13.88 -36.73 8.60
CA ALA A 31 -15.14 -36.00 8.42
C ALA A 31 -15.17 -34.69 9.24
N LEU A 32 -14.61 -34.70 10.46
CA LEU A 32 -14.46 -33.51 11.31
C LEU A 32 -13.64 -32.43 10.60
N LEU A 33 -12.51 -32.81 10.01
CA LEU A 33 -11.63 -31.92 9.25
C LEU A 33 -12.24 -31.43 7.94
N SER A 34 -13.22 -32.13 7.37
CA SER A 34 -13.90 -31.74 6.11
C SER A 34 -15.31 -31.12 6.29
N LEU A 35 -15.81 -30.95 7.53
CA LEU A 35 -17.08 -30.24 7.79
C LEU A 35 -17.13 -28.86 7.14
N THR A 36 -18.12 -28.64 6.28
CA THR A 36 -18.40 -27.35 5.62
C THR A 36 -19.30 -26.47 6.49
N GLU A 37 -19.40 -25.17 6.18
CA GLU A 37 -20.26 -24.24 6.92
C GLU A 37 -21.72 -24.69 6.96
N THR A 38 -22.23 -25.25 5.86
CA THR A 38 -23.59 -25.79 5.78
C THR A 38 -23.77 -27.02 6.67
N MET A 39 -22.80 -27.92 6.73
CA MET A 39 -22.84 -29.07 7.65
C MET A 39 -22.77 -28.62 9.12
N MET A 40 -21.95 -27.60 9.43
CA MET A 40 -21.90 -27.01 10.77
C MET A 40 -23.22 -26.34 11.17
N THR A 41 -23.97 -25.76 10.22
CA THR A 41 -25.32 -25.23 10.51
C THR A 41 -26.33 -26.31 10.86
N GLN A 42 -26.17 -27.53 10.35
CA GLN A 42 -27.01 -28.67 10.68
C GLN A 42 -26.62 -29.28 12.03
N LEU A 43 -25.32 -29.41 12.31
CA LEU A 43 -24.79 -30.00 13.54
C LEU A 43 -24.90 -29.06 14.76
N PHE A 44 -24.81 -27.74 14.53
CA PHE A 44 -24.88 -26.74 15.60
C PHE A 44 -25.87 -25.63 15.23
N PRO A 45 -27.11 -25.69 15.76
CA PRO A 45 -28.11 -24.65 15.51
C PRO A 45 -27.74 -23.28 16.11
N LYS A 46 -26.94 -23.27 17.20
CA LYS A 46 -26.52 -22.04 17.88
C LYS A 46 -25.23 -21.47 17.26
N ILE A 47 -25.27 -20.20 16.88
CA ILE A 47 -24.15 -19.53 16.19
C ILE A 47 -22.87 -19.46 17.02
N GLY A 48 -22.97 -19.35 18.35
CA GLY A 48 -21.80 -19.34 19.24
C GLY A 48 -21.04 -20.67 19.25
N GLN A 49 -21.75 -21.81 19.13
CA GLN A 49 -21.13 -23.13 19.09
C GLN A 49 -20.46 -23.38 17.73
N ARG A 50 -21.06 -22.90 16.63
CA ARG A 50 -20.44 -22.90 15.29
C ARG A 50 -19.14 -22.13 15.24
N SER A 51 -19.15 -20.93 15.82
CA SER A 51 -17.96 -20.07 15.89
C SER A 51 -16.83 -20.76 16.65
N ASN A 52 -17.15 -21.38 17.81
CA ASN A 52 -16.16 -22.09 18.60
C ASN A 52 -15.56 -23.29 17.83
N LEU A 53 -16.38 -24.12 17.18
CA LEU A 53 -15.86 -25.25 16.39
C LEU A 53 -15.01 -24.78 15.20
N ALA A 54 -15.42 -23.71 14.51
CA ALA A 54 -14.65 -23.15 13.40
C ALA A 54 -13.24 -22.71 13.83
N VAL A 55 -13.12 -22.06 15.00
CA VAL A 55 -11.82 -21.67 15.59
C VAL A 55 -11.00 -22.90 15.94
N GLN A 56 -11.57 -23.87 16.64
CA GLN A 56 -10.87 -25.10 17.04
C GLN A 56 -10.41 -25.95 15.85
N LYS A 57 -11.17 -25.92 14.74
CA LYS A 57 -10.83 -26.62 13.51
C LYS A 57 -9.64 -26.00 12.77
N ILE A 58 -9.47 -24.67 12.87
CA ILE A 58 -8.28 -23.98 12.36
C ILE A 58 -7.02 -24.46 13.12
N GLU A 59 -7.13 -24.75 14.42
CA GLU A 59 -6.00 -25.26 15.21
C GLU A 59 -5.57 -26.70 14.84
N LEU A 60 -6.49 -27.51 14.29
CA LEU A 60 -6.20 -28.89 13.85
C LEU A 60 -5.62 -28.99 12.45
N GLN A 61 -5.79 -27.98 11.60
CA GLN A 61 -5.14 -27.99 10.30
C GLN A 61 -3.61 -27.94 10.52
N PRO A 62 -2.82 -28.76 9.81
CA PRO A 62 -1.37 -28.70 9.93
C PRO A 62 -0.95 -27.26 9.70
N LYS A 63 -0.23 -26.69 10.68
CA LYS A 63 0.29 -25.33 10.66
C LYS A 63 1.23 -25.17 9.46
N HIS A 64 0.69 -24.92 8.28
CA HIS A 64 1.33 -24.02 7.34
C HIS A 64 1.54 -22.70 8.10
N PRO A 65 2.67 -21.99 7.91
CA PRO A 65 2.98 -20.80 8.69
C PRO A 65 1.97 -19.69 8.37
N ALA A 66 0.83 -19.74 9.04
CA ALA A 66 -0.15 -18.70 9.11
C ALA A 66 0.43 -17.66 10.07
N ILE A 67 0.85 -16.55 9.48
CA ILE A 67 1.21 -15.35 10.23
C ILE A 67 -0.08 -14.90 10.93
N ASP A 68 -0.05 -14.89 12.26
CA ASP A 68 -1.10 -14.27 13.08
C ASP A 68 -1.08 -12.76 12.79
N TRP A 69 -2.03 -12.32 11.97
CA TRP A 69 -2.14 -10.93 11.50
C TRP A 69 -2.52 -9.95 12.61
N ASP A 70 -3.10 -10.45 13.71
CA ASP A 70 -3.60 -9.61 14.79
C ASP A 70 -2.59 -9.48 15.95
N ASN A 71 -1.56 -10.35 16.04
CA ASN A 71 -0.49 -10.28 17.05
C ASN A 71 0.93 -10.41 16.46
N LEU A 72 1.35 -9.49 15.59
CA LEU A 72 2.79 -9.32 15.30
C LEU A 72 3.50 -8.70 16.53
N GLU A 73 3.93 -9.54 17.48
CA GLU A 73 4.95 -9.13 18.45
C GLU A 73 6.33 -9.20 17.79
N PHE A 74 6.90 -8.02 17.53
CA PHE A 74 8.26 -7.88 17.05
C PHE A 74 9.21 -7.97 18.25
N GLU A 75 9.96 -9.07 18.35
CA GLU A 75 11.17 -9.07 19.18
C GLU A 75 12.20 -8.14 18.55
N VAL A 76 12.37 -6.98 19.17
CA VAL A 76 13.44 -6.02 18.86
C VAL A 76 14.73 -6.62 19.41
N THR A 77 15.58 -7.12 18.52
CA THR A 77 17.00 -7.25 18.83
C THR A 77 17.70 -6.00 18.31
N ASP A 78 18.10 -5.15 19.25
CA ASP A 78 18.93 -3.96 19.06
C ASP A 78 20.29 -4.36 18.50
N THR A 79 20.45 -4.40 17.17
CA THR A 79 21.76 -4.25 16.52
C THR A 79 21.56 -3.78 15.08
N ASP A 80 21.83 -2.49 14.86
CA ASP A 80 22.82 -2.00 13.89
C ASP A 80 22.40 -0.69 13.21
N ASN A 81 22.71 0.40 13.91
CA ASN A 81 23.08 1.66 13.29
C ASN A 81 24.36 1.45 12.48
N ILE A 82 24.26 1.26 11.17
CA ILE A 82 25.40 1.46 10.27
C ILE A 82 24.99 2.47 9.20
N LEU A 83 25.42 3.70 9.44
CA LEU A 83 25.56 4.76 8.44
C LEU A 83 26.55 4.27 7.37
N LEU A 84 26.11 4.16 6.12
CA LEU A 84 27.02 4.04 4.99
C LEU A 84 27.41 5.46 4.52
N PRO A 85 28.72 5.76 4.36
CA PRO A 85 29.18 7.04 3.84
C PRO A 85 28.99 7.09 2.32
N PHE A 86 28.44 8.19 1.82
CA PHE A 86 28.34 8.48 0.40
C PHE A 86 29.48 9.41 0.01
N ASP A 87 30.46 8.88 -0.74
CA ASP A 87 31.55 9.66 -1.33
C ASP A 87 31.01 10.48 -2.51
N GLY A 88 31.26 11.78 -2.45
CA GLY A 88 30.96 12.72 -3.52
C GLY A 88 32.02 12.68 -4.61
N ASN A 89 31.58 12.85 -5.87
CA ASN A 89 32.14 13.82 -6.78
C ASN A 89 31.41 13.83 -8.14
N VAL A 90 31.53 15.00 -8.79
CA VAL A 90 31.31 15.32 -10.21
C VAL A 90 29.88 15.76 -10.58
N VAL A 91 29.63 16.94 -11.17
CA VAL A 91 30.40 18.13 -11.56
C VAL A 91 29.35 19.26 -11.70
N GLU A 92 29.64 20.45 -11.18
CA GLU A 92 28.86 21.67 -11.44
C GLU A 92 29.31 22.28 -12.78
N GLU A 93 28.37 22.51 -13.69
CA GLU A 93 28.57 23.43 -14.82
C GLU A 93 27.79 24.72 -14.55
N GLU A 94 28.54 25.78 -14.24
CA GLU A 94 28.09 27.17 -14.23
C GLU A 94 27.78 27.64 -15.67
N ILE A 95 26.62 28.26 -15.87
CA ILE A 95 26.43 29.21 -16.99
C ILE A 95 25.84 30.51 -16.46
N SER A 96 26.75 31.44 -16.19
CA SER A 96 26.75 32.87 -16.49
C SER A 96 25.43 33.51 -16.97
N LEU A 97 24.89 34.40 -16.12
CA LEU A 97 23.95 35.46 -16.48
C LEU A 97 24.65 36.58 -17.27
N ASN A 98 23.98 37.09 -18.31
CA ASN A 98 24.11 38.50 -18.68
C ASN A 98 22.79 39.03 -19.28
N ASP A 99 22.12 39.83 -18.45
CA ASP A 99 21.41 41.08 -18.72
C ASP A 99 20.97 41.43 -20.16
N SER A 100 19.69 41.75 -20.35
CA SER A 100 19.22 43.16 -20.40
C SER A 100 17.79 43.31 -21.00
N LEU A 101 17.08 44.32 -20.47
CA LEU A 101 15.98 45.11 -21.04
C LEU A 101 14.52 44.82 -20.59
N LEU A 102 14.19 45.49 -19.48
CA LEU A 102 13.14 46.52 -19.33
C LEU A 102 11.72 46.19 -19.84
N VAL A 103 10.74 46.24 -18.92
CA VAL A 103 9.73 47.32 -18.85
C VAL A 103 8.65 46.94 -17.81
N SER A 104 8.43 47.85 -16.84
CA SER A 104 7.19 48.16 -16.12
C SER A 104 7.24 48.00 -14.60
N SER A 105 7.56 49.13 -13.96
CA SER A 105 7.20 49.47 -12.60
C SER A 105 5.67 49.41 -12.41
N ASN A 106 5.18 48.58 -11.48
CA ASN A 106 4.11 48.90 -10.54
C ASN A 106 3.61 47.63 -9.80
N THR A 107 3.49 47.76 -8.47
CA THR A 107 2.75 46.96 -7.48
C THR A 107 3.57 46.15 -6.47
N ILE A 108 3.99 46.81 -5.38
CA ILE A 108 4.25 46.17 -4.08
C ILE A 108 3.68 47.11 -2.99
N SER A 109 2.51 46.79 -2.41
CA SER A 109 2.03 47.27 -1.09
C SER A 109 0.58 46.83 -0.76
N THR A 110 0.30 45.52 -0.64
CA THR A 110 -1.06 45.04 -0.26
C THR A 110 -1.10 44.15 0.99
N SER A 111 0.04 43.64 1.47
CA SER A 111 0.09 42.64 2.56
C SER A 111 0.10 43.28 3.97
N THR A 112 0.82 44.39 4.15
CA THR A 112 1.02 45.05 5.46
C THR A 112 -0.20 45.78 5.98
N THR A 113 -0.89 46.51 5.10
CA THR A 113 -2.11 47.27 5.43
C THR A 113 -3.22 46.35 5.96
N ASN A 114 -3.25 45.11 5.48
CA ASN A 114 -4.22 44.09 5.87
C ASN A 114 -3.97 43.55 7.28
N ILE A 115 -2.71 43.23 7.65
CA ILE A 115 -2.37 42.66 8.97
C ILE A 115 -2.58 43.70 10.08
N LYS A 116 -2.18 44.95 9.85
CA LYS A 116 -2.40 46.05 10.79
C LYS A 116 -3.89 46.27 11.06
N HIS A 117 -4.71 46.25 10.01
CA HIS A 117 -6.17 46.35 10.14
C HIS A 117 -6.78 45.20 10.97
N TYR A 118 -6.30 43.96 10.82
CA TYR A 118 -6.78 42.81 11.62
C TYR A 118 -6.48 42.97 13.12
N LEU A 119 -5.32 43.55 13.45
CA LEU A 119 -4.87 43.74 14.83
C LEU A 119 -5.55 44.93 15.52
N GLU A 120 -5.96 45.95 14.76
CA GLU A 120 -6.60 47.15 15.29
C GLU A 120 -8.12 47.03 15.46
N GLN A 121 -8.82 46.29 14.59
CA GLN A 121 -10.30 46.40 14.51
C GLN A 121 -11.06 45.30 15.26
N TYR A 122 -10.63 44.04 15.23
CA TYR A 122 -11.50 42.90 15.59
C TYR A 122 -11.14 42.15 16.88
N TYR A 123 -9.94 42.34 17.44
CA TYR A 123 -9.47 41.54 18.59
C TYR A 123 -8.77 42.39 19.65
N HIS A 124 -9.23 42.32 20.90
CA HIS A 124 -8.59 43.00 22.04
C HIS A 124 -7.11 42.56 22.20
N ASP A 125 -6.83 41.27 21.99
CA ASP A 125 -5.47 40.73 22.03
C ASP A 125 -4.57 41.36 20.95
N GLY A 126 -5.10 41.73 19.78
CA GLY A 126 -4.36 42.40 18.70
C GLY A 126 -3.93 43.82 19.10
N LYS A 127 -4.82 44.58 19.74
CA LYS A 127 -4.52 45.93 20.29
C LYS A 127 -3.45 45.87 21.38
N CYS A 128 -3.49 44.84 22.23
CA CYS A 128 -2.48 44.62 23.27
C CYS A 128 -1.09 44.32 22.67
N VAL A 129 -1.02 43.54 21.59
CA VAL A 129 0.24 43.26 20.88
C VAL A 129 0.83 44.54 20.30
N LEU A 130 0.02 45.39 19.65
CA LEU A 130 0.46 46.67 19.08
C LEU A 130 0.91 47.67 20.15
N SER A 131 0.16 47.81 21.25
CA SER A 131 0.49 48.71 22.35
C SER A 131 1.78 48.31 23.08
N PHE A 132 1.97 47.01 23.33
CA PHE A 132 3.19 46.50 23.96
C PHE A 132 4.42 46.70 23.07
N TYR A 133 4.29 46.39 21.77
CA TYR A 133 5.38 46.60 20.82
C TYR A 133 5.78 48.08 20.71
N GLY A 134 4.81 49.00 20.68
CA GLY A 134 5.10 50.44 20.67
C GLY A 134 5.81 50.94 21.92
N SER A 135 5.70 50.24 23.05
CA SER A 135 6.33 50.62 24.32
C SER A 135 7.71 49.98 24.52
N CYS A 136 7.89 48.74 24.05
CA CYS A 136 9.09 47.94 24.34
C CYS A 136 9.96 47.65 23.11
N GLY A 137 9.43 47.80 21.90
CA GLY A 137 10.13 47.55 20.64
C GLY A 137 10.36 46.08 20.30
N TYR A 138 9.79 45.12 21.05
CA TYR A 138 9.89 43.68 20.77
C TYR A 138 8.64 42.93 21.24
N LEU A 139 8.45 41.68 20.77
CA LEU A 139 7.38 40.78 21.24
C LEU A 139 7.94 39.62 22.07
N ASN A 140 7.31 39.34 23.21
CA ASN A 140 7.61 38.15 24.00
C ASN A 140 6.84 36.92 23.48
N GLN A 141 7.26 35.72 23.90
CA GLN A 141 6.70 34.45 23.40
C GLN A 141 5.17 34.33 23.56
N SER A 142 4.61 34.89 24.65
CA SER A 142 3.16 34.91 24.89
C SER A 142 2.44 35.78 23.87
N LEU A 143 2.96 36.98 23.59
CA LEU A 143 2.42 37.91 22.61
C LEU A 143 2.55 37.38 21.17
N ARG A 144 3.64 36.68 20.84
CA ARG A 144 3.79 36.01 19.53
C ARG A 144 2.72 34.94 19.30
N ASN A 145 2.34 34.20 20.34
CA ASN A 145 1.26 33.20 20.27
C ASN A 145 -0.12 33.87 20.13
N LYS A 146 -0.35 34.99 20.82
CA LYS A 146 -1.58 35.79 20.67
C LYS A 146 -1.70 36.39 19.27
N LEU A 147 -0.62 36.94 18.73
CA LEU A 147 -0.52 37.46 17.38
C LEU A 147 -0.91 36.40 16.34
N ALA A 148 -0.28 35.22 16.39
CA ALA A 148 -0.62 34.11 15.50
C ALA A 148 -2.08 33.64 15.67
N SER A 149 -2.60 33.63 16.90
CA SER A 149 -4.01 33.30 17.15
C SER A 149 -4.98 34.28 16.53
N VAL A 150 -4.70 35.58 16.57
CA VAL A 150 -5.59 36.61 16.02
C VAL A 150 -5.65 36.50 14.50
N ILE A 151 -4.49 36.40 13.85
CA ILE A 151 -4.38 36.32 12.40
C ILE A 151 -5.10 35.08 11.86
N ILE A 152 -4.89 33.91 12.47
CA ILE A 152 -5.50 32.66 11.99
C ILE A 152 -7.01 32.61 12.27
N LYS A 153 -7.48 33.12 13.41
CA LYS A 153 -8.92 33.15 13.72
C LYS A 153 -9.70 34.00 12.72
N ASP A 154 -9.17 35.16 12.32
CA ASP A 154 -9.80 36.04 11.30
C ASP A 154 -9.92 35.32 9.95
N ARG A 155 -8.84 34.67 9.50
CA ARG A 155 -8.80 33.97 8.21
C ARG A 155 -9.77 32.78 8.15
N ILE A 156 -9.88 32.05 9.26
CA ILE A 156 -10.85 30.95 9.40
C ILE A 156 -12.28 31.50 9.44
N GLN A 157 -12.55 32.59 10.17
CA GLN A 157 -13.88 33.20 10.26
C GLN A 157 -14.37 33.71 8.90
N LYS A 158 -13.47 34.19 8.04
CA LYS A 158 -13.77 34.63 6.67
C LYS A 158 -13.81 33.47 5.65
N SER A 159 -13.67 32.22 6.09
CA SER A 159 -13.66 31.02 5.25
C SER A 159 -12.60 31.04 4.13
N ILE A 160 -11.47 31.72 4.35
CA ILE A 160 -10.37 31.79 3.39
C ILE A 160 -9.52 30.53 3.52
N LYS A 161 -9.31 29.80 2.42
CA LYS A 161 -8.40 28.64 2.38
C LYS A 161 -6.95 29.12 2.39
N LEU A 162 -6.22 28.84 3.48
CA LEU A 162 -4.80 29.15 3.63
C LEU A 162 -3.93 28.10 2.93
N ASP A 163 -3.14 28.51 1.94
CA ASP A 163 -2.13 27.70 1.26
C ASP A 163 -0.69 28.15 1.59
N LYS A 164 0.32 27.48 1.04
CA LYS A 164 1.75 27.77 1.28
C LYS A 164 2.11 29.22 0.93
N VAL A 165 1.52 29.77 -0.13
CA VAL A 165 1.77 31.14 -0.60
C VAL A 165 1.21 32.13 0.42
N GLN A 166 -0.02 31.93 0.86
CA GLN A 166 -0.68 32.78 1.85
C GLN A 166 0.00 32.76 3.22
N PHE A 167 0.49 31.60 3.69
CA PHE A 167 1.27 31.54 4.93
C PHE A 167 2.59 32.31 4.81
N THR A 168 3.24 32.26 3.65
CA THR A 168 4.48 33.00 3.38
C THR A 168 4.22 34.51 3.33
N GLU A 169 3.14 34.94 2.68
CA GLU A 169 2.72 36.35 2.64
C GLU A 169 2.40 36.90 4.02
N LEU A 170 1.70 36.11 4.86
CA LEU A 170 1.39 36.50 6.23
C LEU A 170 2.64 36.64 7.09
N ALA A 171 3.59 35.70 6.99
CA ALA A 171 4.83 35.76 7.76
C ALA A 171 5.71 36.95 7.37
N LYS A 172 5.84 37.23 6.07
CA LYS A 172 6.55 38.42 5.57
C LYS A 172 5.86 39.73 5.98
N GLY A 173 4.53 39.77 5.95
CA GLY A 173 3.79 40.93 6.42
C GLY A 173 3.88 41.16 7.94
N ILE A 174 4.15 40.13 8.74
CA ILE A 174 4.45 40.26 10.18
C ILE A 174 5.83 40.88 10.38
N GLU A 175 6.85 40.43 9.65
CA GLU A 175 8.20 40.99 9.69
C GLU A 175 8.23 42.47 9.26
N GLU A 176 7.43 42.84 8.25
CA GLU A 176 7.29 44.22 7.81
C GLU A 176 6.57 45.11 8.85
N LEU A 177 5.63 44.56 9.62
CA LEU A 177 4.90 45.29 10.68
C LEU A 177 5.67 45.34 12.01
N PHE A 178 6.49 44.34 12.29
CA PHE A 178 7.28 44.20 13.50
C PHE A 178 8.75 43.91 13.12
N PRO A 179 9.57 44.94 12.82
CA PRO A 179 10.94 44.75 12.32
C PRO A 179 11.89 43.94 13.21
N THR A 180 11.57 43.73 14.50
CA THR A 180 12.36 42.85 15.39
C THR A 180 11.97 41.38 15.32
N GLU A 181 10.96 41.03 14.54
CA GLU A 181 10.46 39.66 14.36
C GLU A 181 10.95 39.12 13.01
N SER A 182 11.26 37.82 12.95
CA SER A 182 11.64 37.14 11.71
C SER A 182 10.46 36.36 11.14
N TRP A 183 10.24 36.43 9.83
CA TRP A 183 9.18 35.67 9.14
C TRP A 183 9.28 34.16 9.40
N GLU A 184 10.50 33.62 9.55
CA GLU A 184 10.77 32.20 9.86
C GLU A 184 10.22 31.78 11.23
N THR A 185 10.05 32.71 12.17
CA THR A 185 9.41 32.42 13.47
C THR A 185 7.91 32.09 13.31
N TYR A 186 7.30 32.62 12.25
CA TYR A 186 5.85 32.52 12.02
C TYR A 186 5.50 31.48 10.97
N PHE A 187 6.34 31.31 9.95
CA PHE A 187 6.19 30.25 8.96
C PHE A 187 7.53 29.92 8.29
N ILE A 188 7.95 28.67 8.41
CA ILE A 188 9.04 28.06 7.64
C ILE A 188 8.36 27.09 6.68
N PRO A 189 8.40 27.35 5.36
CA PRO A 189 7.86 26.45 4.38
C PRO A 189 8.66 25.15 4.35
N TYR A 190 7.99 24.10 3.89
CA TYR A 190 8.68 22.86 3.54
C TYR A 190 9.80 23.14 2.54
N LEU A 191 11.02 22.75 2.91
CA LEU A 191 12.20 22.83 2.08
C LEU A 191 12.99 21.52 2.20
N LYS A 192 13.30 20.92 1.06
CA LYS A 192 14.18 19.75 0.93
C LYS A 192 15.45 20.21 0.22
N VAL A 193 16.55 20.33 0.97
CA VAL A 193 17.88 20.59 0.41
C VAL A 193 18.76 19.38 0.73
N GLY A 194 19.01 18.55 -0.29
CA GLY A 194 19.68 17.26 -0.09
C GLY A 194 18.92 16.37 0.92
N ASP A 195 19.63 15.92 1.95
CA ASP A 195 19.10 15.07 3.02
C ASP A 195 18.48 15.84 4.21
N LYS A 196 18.59 17.18 4.22
CA LYS A 196 17.97 18.00 5.28
C LYS A 196 16.57 18.41 4.84
N ILE A 197 15.58 17.87 5.54
CA ILE A 197 14.17 18.20 5.37
C ILE A 197 13.74 19.10 6.52
N THR A 198 13.27 20.31 6.18
CA THR A 198 12.60 21.19 7.12
C THR A 198 11.10 21.12 6.84
N PRO A 199 10.27 20.55 7.74
CA PRO A 199 8.82 20.50 7.54
C PRO A 199 8.19 21.89 7.66
N ASN A 200 6.93 22.04 7.20
CA ASN A 200 6.15 23.25 7.47
C ASN A 200 6.10 23.47 8.99
N ARG A 201 6.69 24.55 9.47
CA ARG A 201 6.81 24.88 10.89
C ARG A 201 6.50 26.34 11.13
N GLY A 202 6.16 26.70 12.36
CA GLY A 202 5.98 28.08 12.76
C GLY A 202 4.60 28.36 13.34
N LYS A 203 4.53 29.46 14.09
CA LYS A 203 3.39 29.77 14.97
C LYS A 203 2.07 29.90 14.21
N LEU A 204 2.07 30.39 12.98
CA LEU A 204 0.85 30.52 12.17
C LEU A 204 0.31 29.15 11.75
N TYR A 205 1.20 28.26 11.29
CA TYR A 205 0.83 26.93 10.83
C TYR A 205 0.38 26.04 11.99
N ASP A 206 1.13 26.03 13.10
CA ASP A 206 0.80 25.28 14.31
C ASP A 206 -0.59 25.67 14.85
N LYS A 207 -0.88 26.97 14.85
CA LYS A 207 -2.16 27.50 15.33
C LYS A 207 -3.33 27.15 14.41
N TYR A 208 -3.11 27.13 13.10
CA TYR A 208 -4.11 26.70 12.11
C TYR A 208 -4.50 25.23 12.30
N CYS A 209 -3.53 24.34 12.44
CA CYS A 209 -3.78 22.92 12.70
C CYS A 209 -4.56 22.68 14.00
N HIS A 210 -4.22 23.40 15.07
CA HIS A 210 -4.93 23.32 16.35
C HIS A 210 -6.40 23.74 16.23
N LEU A 211 -6.67 24.91 15.64
CA LEU A 211 -8.04 25.45 15.53
C LEU A 211 -8.93 24.58 14.63
N LYS A 212 -8.37 24.02 13.54
CA LYS A 212 -9.09 23.09 12.66
C LYS A 212 -9.48 21.79 13.40
N LYS A 213 -8.60 21.29 14.27
CA LYS A 213 -8.85 20.11 15.12
C LYS A 213 -9.94 20.39 16.18
N GLU A 214 -9.95 21.58 16.77
CA GLU A 214 -11.01 22.00 17.71
C GLU A 214 -12.38 22.12 17.03
N MET A 215 -12.46 22.70 15.83
CA MET A 215 -13.71 22.84 15.08
C MET A 215 -14.34 21.49 14.68
N LYS A 216 -13.51 20.48 14.35
CA LYS A 216 -13.96 19.10 14.11
C LYS A 216 -14.58 18.44 15.35
N ARG A 217 -14.20 18.85 16.58
CA ARG A 217 -14.76 18.31 17.84
C ARG A 217 -16.09 18.93 18.24
N ILE A 218 -16.36 20.15 17.80
CA ILE A 218 -17.55 20.94 18.19
C ILE A 218 -18.73 20.70 17.23
N THR A 219 -18.49 20.18 16.03
CA THR A 219 -19.54 19.96 15.02
C THR A 219 -20.05 18.50 15.09
N PRO A 220 -21.31 18.22 15.48
CA PRO A 220 -21.83 16.85 15.57
C PRO A 220 -22.09 16.27 14.17
N ASN A 221 -21.48 15.13 13.86
CA ASN A 221 -21.80 14.30 12.69
C ASN A 221 -23.29 13.89 12.74
N LYS A 222 -24.13 14.46 11.88
CA LYS A 222 -25.44 13.86 11.57
C LYS A 222 -25.21 12.55 10.81
N LYS A 223 -25.40 11.43 11.50
CA LYS A 223 -25.63 10.12 10.86
C LYS A 223 -26.80 10.28 9.88
N ARG A 224 -26.57 10.03 8.59
CA ARG A 224 -27.66 9.87 7.62
C ARG A 224 -27.91 8.38 7.40
N ASN A 225 -29.12 7.98 7.75
CA ASN A 225 -29.68 6.66 7.48
C ASN A 225 -29.88 6.46 5.97
N HIS A 226 -29.78 5.19 5.59
CA HIS A 226 -29.97 4.65 4.25
C HIS A 226 -31.43 4.81 3.81
N SER A 227 -31.66 5.44 2.66
CA SER A 227 -32.82 5.16 1.80
C SER A 227 -32.46 5.53 0.37
N GLU A 228 -32.61 4.56 -0.53
CA GLU A 228 -32.35 4.63 -1.95
C GLU A 228 -33.22 5.69 -2.64
N THR A 229 -32.59 6.59 -3.40
CA THR A 229 -33.10 7.05 -4.71
C THR A 229 -31.97 7.74 -5.46
N VAL A 230 -31.89 7.41 -6.75
CA VAL A 230 -30.94 7.93 -7.74
C VAL A 230 -31.14 9.43 -7.91
N GLU A 231 -30.15 10.23 -7.53
CA GLU A 231 -29.98 11.60 -8.03
C GLU A 231 -28.49 11.95 -8.11
N ASN A 232 -28.06 12.33 -9.31
CA ASN A 232 -26.75 12.86 -9.63
C ASN A 232 -26.38 13.99 -8.66
N ASN A 233 -25.38 13.76 -7.81
CA ASN A 233 -24.67 14.84 -7.15
C ASN A 233 -23.21 14.45 -6.99
N THR A 234 -22.37 15.31 -7.56
CA THR A 234 -20.92 15.38 -7.37
C THR A 234 -20.57 15.22 -5.90
N ASN A 235 -20.06 14.04 -5.53
CA ASN A 235 -19.42 13.83 -4.24
C ASN A 235 -18.18 14.72 -4.19
N PHE A 236 -18.29 15.86 -3.50
CA PHE A 236 -17.14 16.58 -2.96
C PHE A 236 -16.47 15.68 -1.93
N VAL A 237 -15.50 14.88 -2.41
CA VAL A 237 -14.54 14.19 -1.56
C VAL A 237 -13.78 15.27 -0.80
N GLU A 238 -13.83 15.22 0.53
CA GLU A 238 -12.92 15.96 1.39
C GLU A 238 -11.50 15.60 0.95
N HIS A 239 -10.83 16.53 0.25
CA HIS A 239 -9.42 16.42 -0.07
C HIS A 239 -8.62 16.65 1.22
N ASP A 240 -8.62 15.65 2.11
CA ASP A 240 -7.52 15.51 3.05
C ASP A 240 -6.26 15.40 2.19
N ASN A 241 -5.32 16.32 2.40
CA ASN A 241 -4.11 16.40 1.59
C ASN A 241 -3.19 15.26 2.02
N PHE A 242 -3.42 14.06 1.48
CA PHE A 242 -2.64 12.84 1.73
C PHE A 242 -1.19 12.95 1.22
N GLU A 243 -0.80 14.09 0.65
CA GLU A 243 0.53 14.36 0.11
C GLU A 243 1.64 14.13 1.15
N ASP A 244 1.42 14.49 2.42
CA ASP A 244 2.40 14.26 3.49
C ASP A 244 2.56 12.77 3.79
N SER A 245 1.45 12.03 3.87
CA SER A 245 1.45 10.58 4.10
C SER A 245 2.06 9.83 2.91
N ILE A 246 1.75 10.25 1.68
CA ILE A 246 2.34 9.70 0.45
C ILE A 246 3.85 9.97 0.40
N ASN A 247 4.28 11.21 0.69
CA ASN A 247 5.70 11.54 0.70
C ASN A 247 6.45 10.81 1.82
N TRP A 248 5.80 10.56 2.96
CA TRP A 248 6.36 9.71 4.00
C TRP A 248 6.59 8.28 3.48
N LEU A 249 5.59 7.67 2.82
CA LEU A 249 5.70 6.31 2.25
C LEU A 249 6.77 6.18 1.16
N LYS A 250 7.08 7.26 0.43
CA LYS A 250 8.13 7.29 -0.61
C LYS A 250 9.55 7.25 -0.03
N HIS A 251 9.75 7.75 1.19
CA HIS A 251 11.10 7.93 1.76
C HIS A 251 11.35 7.09 3.01
N ASN A 252 10.31 6.53 3.62
CA ASN A 252 10.41 5.80 4.87
C ASN A 252 9.79 4.42 4.72
N ILE A 253 10.37 3.43 5.40
CA ILE A 253 9.83 2.06 5.44
C ILE A 253 9.67 1.53 6.86
N GLN A 254 9.96 2.38 7.85
CA GLN A 254 9.86 2.09 9.26
C GLN A 254 9.33 3.33 10.01
N PRO A 255 8.63 3.15 11.14
CA PRO A 255 8.23 1.85 11.71
C PRO A 255 7.12 1.18 10.88
N GLU A 256 7.14 -0.15 10.79
CA GLU A 256 6.27 -0.94 9.91
C GLU A 256 4.78 -0.75 10.23
N THR A 257 4.44 -0.60 11.51
CA THR A 257 3.08 -0.29 11.99
C THR A 257 2.56 1.03 11.42
N THR A 258 3.40 2.06 11.40
CA THR A 258 3.05 3.38 10.84
C THR A 258 3.01 3.31 9.32
N PHE A 259 3.92 2.57 8.69
CA PHE A 259 3.93 2.36 7.25
C PHE A 259 2.62 1.72 6.77
N VAL A 260 2.23 0.59 7.37
CA VAL A 260 0.99 -0.13 7.00
C VAL A 260 -0.24 0.75 7.22
N LYS A 261 -0.28 1.51 8.33
CA LYS A 261 -1.37 2.45 8.59
C LYS A 261 -1.47 3.53 7.52
N LEU A 262 -0.37 4.22 7.21
CA LEU A 262 -0.33 5.25 6.18
C LEU A 262 -0.60 4.67 4.79
N TRP A 263 -0.16 3.43 4.53
CA TRP A 263 -0.48 2.70 3.31
C TRP A 263 -1.99 2.52 3.17
N LYS A 264 -2.67 2.02 4.21
CA LYS A 264 -4.14 1.86 4.23
C LYS A 264 -4.88 3.18 4.08
N GLU A 265 -4.41 4.26 4.72
CA GLU A 265 -5.09 5.56 4.67
C GLU A 265 -4.99 6.23 3.29
N THR A 266 -3.88 6.00 2.57
CA THR A 266 -3.60 6.69 1.31
C THR A 266 -3.91 5.86 0.06
N SER A 267 -4.49 4.67 0.19
CA SER A 267 -4.79 3.76 -0.92
C SER A 267 -5.73 4.36 -1.96
N ASN A 268 -6.85 4.96 -1.54
CA ASN A 268 -7.79 5.63 -2.45
C ASN A 268 -7.11 6.73 -3.27
N PHE A 269 -6.13 7.43 -2.70
CA PHE A 269 -5.34 8.40 -3.42
C PHE A 269 -4.37 7.73 -4.41
N ARG A 270 -3.67 6.67 -3.97
CA ARG A 270 -2.76 5.88 -4.81
C ARG A 270 -3.45 5.18 -5.98
N PHE A 271 -4.72 4.79 -5.84
CA PHE A 271 -5.50 4.17 -6.93
C PHE A 271 -5.90 5.19 -8.01
N ASN A 272 -6.24 6.41 -7.59
CA ASN A 272 -6.72 7.46 -8.49
C ASN A 272 -5.58 8.18 -9.20
N GLN A 273 -4.42 8.28 -8.56
CA GLN A 273 -3.21 8.73 -9.21
C GLN A 273 -2.69 7.53 -10.03
N SER A 274 -2.52 7.67 -11.34
CA SER A 274 -1.97 6.62 -12.23
C SER A 274 -0.49 6.33 -11.88
N LEU A 275 -0.25 5.77 -10.69
CA LEU A 275 1.07 5.47 -10.15
C LEU A 275 1.41 4.03 -10.52
N ASN A 276 1.63 3.79 -11.81
CA ASN A 276 2.26 2.56 -12.30
C ASN A 276 3.74 2.44 -11.88
N ASN A 277 4.26 3.37 -11.08
CA ASN A 277 5.64 3.37 -10.63
C ASN A 277 5.76 2.68 -9.27
N ILE A 278 5.76 1.35 -9.29
CA ILE A 278 6.16 0.48 -8.16
C ILE A 278 7.46 0.98 -7.52
N LYS A 279 8.36 1.57 -8.32
CA LYS A 279 9.63 2.17 -7.90
C LYS A 279 9.51 3.36 -6.93
N LEU A 280 8.35 4.01 -6.84
CA LEU A 280 8.17 5.17 -5.96
C LEU A 280 8.02 4.79 -4.49
N PHE A 281 7.66 3.54 -4.20
CA PHE A 281 7.39 3.10 -2.84
C PHE A 281 8.37 2.01 -2.44
N PRO A 282 9.42 2.34 -1.67
CA PRO A 282 10.43 1.38 -1.25
C PRO A 282 9.87 0.25 -0.36
N GLY A 283 8.65 0.40 0.18
CA GLY A 283 7.95 -0.71 0.84
C GLY A 283 7.66 -1.90 -0.08
N LEU A 284 7.40 -1.66 -1.37
CA LEU A 284 7.07 -2.72 -2.34
C LEU A 284 8.30 -3.56 -2.75
N THR A 285 9.52 -3.07 -2.52
CA THR A 285 10.75 -3.80 -2.83
C THR A 285 11.19 -4.73 -1.70
N LYS A 286 10.53 -4.66 -0.53
CA LYS A 286 10.78 -5.59 0.58
C LYS A 286 10.32 -7.01 0.20
N PRO A 287 10.91 -8.06 0.80
CA PRO A 287 10.38 -9.43 0.67
C PRO A 287 8.93 -9.57 1.13
N THR A 288 8.48 -8.71 2.06
CA THR A 288 7.08 -8.62 2.52
C THR A 288 6.25 -7.64 1.70
N GLY A 289 6.79 -7.06 0.63
CA GLY A 289 6.11 -6.06 -0.20
C GLY A 289 4.83 -6.57 -0.85
N TYR A 290 4.75 -7.88 -1.13
CA TYR A 290 3.52 -8.51 -1.63
C TYR A 290 2.33 -8.36 -0.66
N LEU A 291 2.58 -8.22 0.65
CA LEU A 291 1.52 -7.97 1.64
C LEU A 291 0.87 -6.59 1.47
N LEU A 292 1.62 -5.61 0.96
CA LEU A 292 1.06 -4.29 0.64
C LEU A 292 0.11 -4.38 -0.55
N ILE A 293 0.40 -5.26 -1.51
CA ILE A 293 -0.50 -5.57 -2.64
C ILE A 293 -1.77 -6.24 -2.11
N GLU A 294 -1.63 -7.18 -1.18
CA GLU A 294 -2.77 -7.84 -0.51
C GLU A 294 -3.66 -6.83 0.23
N ILE A 295 -3.06 -5.91 0.99
CA ILE A 295 -3.77 -4.82 1.68
C ILE A 295 -4.54 -3.95 0.68
N ASP A 296 -3.89 -3.54 -0.41
CA ASP A 296 -4.53 -2.72 -1.45
C ASP A 296 -5.66 -3.49 -2.14
N PHE A 297 -5.48 -4.80 -2.38
CA PHE A 297 -6.53 -5.65 -2.94
C PHE A 297 -7.75 -5.76 -2.02
N ILE A 298 -7.54 -5.99 -0.71
CA ILE A 298 -8.61 -6.01 0.30
C ILE A 298 -9.36 -4.68 0.34
N GLN A 299 -8.67 -3.55 0.19
CA GLN A 299 -9.31 -2.25 0.18
C GLN A 299 -10.10 -1.96 -1.11
N LEU A 300 -9.60 -2.41 -2.26
CA LEU A 300 -10.33 -2.32 -3.53
C LEU A 300 -11.54 -3.27 -3.57
N PHE A 301 -11.37 -4.46 -3.02
CA PHE A 301 -12.33 -5.56 -3.09
C PHE A 301 -12.48 -6.26 -1.74
N PRO A 302 -13.18 -5.63 -0.77
CA PRO A 302 -13.44 -6.24 0.52
C PRO A 302 -14.09 -7.62 0.37
N THR A 303 -13.71 -8.57 1.23
CA THR A 303 -14.20 -9.96 1.30
C THR A 303 -13.85 -10.87 0.11
N LYS A 304 -12.92 -10.44 -0.77
CA LYS A 304 -12.50 -11.20 -1.95
C LYS A 304 -11.07 -11.73 -1.88
N GLU A 305 -10.34 -11.50 -0.79
CA GLU A 305 -8.94 -11.90 -0.59
C GLU A 305 -8.68 -13.38 -0.94
N MET A 306 -9.55 -14.27 -0.46
CA MET A 306 -9.44 -15.71 -0.70
C MET A 306 -10.29 -16.18 -1.88
N GLY A 307 -10.73 -15.26 -2.75
CA GLY A 307 -11.74 -15.54 -3.77
C GLY A 307 -11.35 -16.62 -4.76
N LEU A 308 -10.07 -16.69 -5.16
CA LEU A 308 -9.56 -17.76 -5.99
C LEU A 308 -9.49 -19.07 -5.21
N LEU A 309 -8.79 -19.08 -4.07
CA LEU A 309 -8.54 -20.27 -3.26
C LEU A 309 -9.84 -20.94 -2.80
N ASN A 310 -10.81 -20.17 -2.29
CA ASN A 310 -12.09 -20.68 -1.80
C ASN A 310 -12.98 -21.27 -2.91
N LYS A 311 -12.84 -20.79 -4.14
CA LYS A 311 -13.68 -21.23 -5.28
C LYS A 311 -13.01 -22.28 -6.13
N TYR A 312 -11.70 -22.45 -5.97
CA TYR A 312 -10.88 -23.25 -6.87
C TYR A 312 -11.28 -24.72 -6.87
N GLU A 313 -11.51 -25.32 -5.70
CA GLU A 313 -11.94 -26.73 -5.60
C GLU A 313 -13.25 -27.00 -6.36
N CYS A 314 -14.26 -26.16 -6.11
CA CYS A 314 -15.55 -26.24 -6.79
C CYS A 314 -15.43 -26.00 -8.30
N PHE A 315 -14.59 -25.04 -8.71
CA PHE A 315 -14.26 -24.81 -10.11
C PHE A 315 -13.65 -26.07 -10.75
N ASN A 316 -12.64 -26.67 -10.11
CA ASN A 316 -11.92 -27.83 -10.65
C ASN A 316 -12.86 -29.04 -10.81
N GLU A 317 -13.73 -29.30 -9.82
CA GLU A 317 -14.75 -30.34 -9.95
C GLU A 317 -15.72 -30.10 -11.12
N ASN A 318 -16.20 -28.86 -11.25
CA ASN A 318 -17.15 -28.50 -12.30
C ASN A 318 -16.50 -28.54 -13.69
N LEU A 319 -15.23 -28.16 -13.79
CA LEU A 319 -14.42 -28.29 -14.99
C LEU A 319 -14.30 -29.77 -15.39
N LYS A 320 -13.91 -30.65 -14.45
CA LYS A 320 -13.84 -32.11 -14.65
C LYS A 320 -15.17 -32.69 -15.14
N LYS A 321 -16.30 -32.30 -14.53
CA LYS A 321 -17.65 -32.71 -14.95
C LYS A 321 -17.96 -32.23 -16.38
N MET A 322 -17.70 -30.96 -16.68
CA MET A 322 -17.96 -30.38 -17.99
C MET A 322 -17.15 -31.05 -19.10
N LEU A 323 -15.85 -31.30 -18.87
CA LEU A 323 -14.95 -31.94 -19.83
C LEU A 323 -15.40 -33.36 -20.18
N LYS A 324 -15.88 -34.14 -19.19
CA LYS A 324 -16.45 -35.48 -19.40
C LYS A 324 -17.69 -35.46 -20.31
N ILE A 325 -18.56 -34.48 -20.13
CA ILE A 325 -19.85 -34.38 -20.86
C ILE A 325 -19.63 -33.83 -22.27
N LYS A 326 -18.95 -32.68 -22.38
CA LYS A 326 -18.85 -31.94 -23.65
C LYS A 326 -17.81 -32.49 -24.60
N LYS A 327 -16.78 -33.19 -24.09
CA LYS A 327 -15.65 -33.73 -24.89
C LYS A 327 -15.20 -32.77 -26.00
N PRO A 328 -14.74 -31.56 -25.64
CA PRO A 328 -14.34 -30.57 -26.63
C PRO A 328 -13.29 -31.17 -27.56
N TYR A 329 -13.41 -30.89 -28.87
CA TYR A 329 -12.38 -31.29 -29.83
C TYR A 329 -11.10 -30.50 -29.53
N LEU A 330 -10.09 -31.22 -29.09
CA LEU A 330 -8.83 -30.73 -28.58
C LEU A 330 -7.70 -31.41 -29.35
N GLY A 331 -6.58 -30.71 -29.57
CA GLY A 331 -5.42 -31.31 -30.22
C GLY A 331 -4.75 -32.37 -29.35
N SER A 332 -3.72 -33.02 -29.92
CA SER A 332 -2.95 -34.08 -29.26
C SER A 332 -2.22 -33.63 -27.99
N GLN A 333 -1.85 -32.34 -27.88
CA GLN A 333 -1.20 -31.83 -26.67
C GLN A 333 -2.21 -31.66 -25.54
N GLU A 334 -3.40 -31.20 -25.88
CA GLU A 334 -4.48 -30.93 -24.94
C GLU A 334 -5.12 -32.22 -24.41
N GLU A 335 -5.04 -33.33 -25.15
CA GLU A 335 -5.39 -34.67 -24.65
C GLU A 335 -4.46 -35.09 -23.48
N SER A 336 -3.18 -34.73 -23.52
CA SER A 336 -2.26 -34.97 -22.39
C SER A 336 -2.66 -34.16 -21.16
N LEU A 337 -3.12 -32.91 -21.34
CA LEU A 337 -3.62 -32.08 -20.24
C LEU A 337 -4.88 -32.70 -19.61
N LEU A 338 -5.80 -33.23 -20.44
CA LEU A 338 -6.97 -33.94 -19.93
C LEU A 338 -6.56 -35.15 -19.07
N GLN A 339 -5.57 -35.91 -19.49
CA GLN A 339 -5.07 -37.04 -18.68
C GLN A 339 -4.54 -36.57 -17.33
N GLN A 340 -3.75 -35.49 -17.29
CA GLN A 340 -3.19 -34.94 -16.05
C GLN A 340 -4.29 -34.40 -15.11
N ILE A 341 -5.35 -33.79 -15.63
CA ILE A 341 -6.48 -33.30 -14.82
C ILE A 341 -7.20 -34.45 -14.10
N PHE A 342 -7.37 -35.60 -14.75
CA PHE A 342 -8.08 -36.74 -14.17
C PHE A 342 -7.18 -37.69 -13.39
N ILE A 343 -5.92 -37.81 -13.81
CA ILE A 343 -4.93 -38.74 -13.27
C ILE A 343 -3.59 -37.98 -13.17
N PRO A 344 -3.43 -37.12 -12.15
CA PRO A 344 -2.17 -36.40 -11.95
C PRO A 344 -1.04 -37.39 -11.62
N VAL A 345 0.12 -37.18 -12.24
CA VAL A 345 1.31 -37.99 -11.98
C VAL A 345 2.00 -37.52 -10.69
N LYS A 346 2.00 -36.20 -10.45
CA LYS A 346 2.51 -35.56 -9.25
C LYS A 346 1.47 -34.63 -8.64
N LEU A 347 1.60 -34.39 -7.33
CA LEU A 347 0.76 -33.43 -6.63
C LEU A 347 0.88 -32.04 -7.27
N GLY A 348 -0.26 -31.44 -7.65
CA GLY A 348 -0.33 -30.13 -8.29
C GLY A 348 -0.27 -30.15 -9.83
N ASP A 349 0.02 -31.28 -10.47
CA ASP A 349 -0.04 -31.41 -11.93
C ASP A 349 -1.47 -31.19 -12.45
N ASP A 350 -2.48 -31.66 -11.71
CA ASP A 350 -3.88 -31.46 -12.06
C ASP A 350 -4.28 -29.99 -12.00
N ASP A 351 -3.73 -29.23 -11.06
CA ASP A 351 -4.01 -27.80 -10.94
C ASP A 351 -3.45 -27.00 -12.09
N LEU A 352 -2.17 -27.24 -12.41
CA LEU A 352 -1.53 -26.62 -13.55
C LEU A 352 -2.24 -26.99 -14.86
N ALA A 353 -2.63 -28.26 -15.02
CA ALA A 353 -3.35 -28.72 -16.20
C ALA A 353 -4.77 -28.10 -16.29
N ALA A 354 -5.46 -27.93 -15.16
CA ALA A 354 -6.77 -27.29 -15.09
C ALA A 354 -6.72 -25.82 -15.54
N PHE A 355 -5.66 -25.08 -15.20
CA PHE A 355 -5.46 -23.72 -15.73
C PHE A 355 -4.96 -23.73 -17.18
N SER A 356 -4.09 -24.66 -17.56
CA SER A 356 -3.52 -24.74 -18.93
C SER A 356 -4.58 -25.08 -19.99
N ILE A 357 -5.62 -25.84 -19.63
CA ILE A 357 -6.71 -26.16 -20.56
C ILE A 357 -7.66 -24.97 -20.79
N LEU A 358 -7.74 -24.00 -19.87
CA LEU A 358 -8.72 -22.89 -19.94
C LEU A 358 -8.63 -22.08 -21.25
N PRO A 359 -7.48 -21.58 -21.70
CA PRO A 359 -7.34 -20.85 -22.97
C PRO A 359 -7.92 -21.61 -24.18
N HIS A 360 -7.82 -22.94 -24.17
CA HIS A 360 -8.31 -23.80 -25.25
C HIS A 360 -9.83 -23.95 -25.27
N LEU A 361 -10.49 -23.72 -24.13
CA LEU A 361 -11.94 -23.77 -23.98
C LEU A 361 -12.62 -22.47 -24.47
N PHE A 362 -11.88 -21.37 -24.57
CA PHE A 362 -12.39 -20.11 -25.10
C PHE A 362 -12.23 -20.05 -26.62
N GLN A 363 -13.21 -19.42 -27.27
CA GLN A 363 -13.08 -19.03 -28.68
C GLN A 363 -12.38 -17.67 -28.74
N PRO A 364 -11.26 -17.53 -29.47
CA PRO A 364 -10.59 -16.25 -29.53
C PRO A 364 -11.46 -15.15 -30.12
N VAL A 365 -11.49 -14.01 -29.43
CA VAL A 365 -12.26 -12.83 -29.82
C VAL A 365 -11.31 -11.71 -30.25
N SER A 366 -11.74 -10.91 -31.22
CA SER A 366 -10.96 -9.76 -31.69
C SER A 366 -10.92 -8.68 -30.61
N THR A 367 -9.73 -8.21 -30.26
CA THR A 367 -9.50 -7.10 -29.35
C THR A 367 -9.05 -5.86 -30.12
N VAL A 368 -9.56 -4.68 -29.74
CA VAL A 368 -9.14 -3.40 -30.33
C VAL A 368 -8.03 -2.82 -29.48
N ILE A 369 -6.81 -2.81 -30.03
CA ILE A 369 -5.64 -2.22 -29.39
C ILE A 369 -5.58 -0.75 -29.83
N THR A 370 -5.57 0.17 -28.86
CA THR A 370 -5.40 1.60 -29.12
C THR A 370 -3.99 2.01 -28.72
N LYS A 371 -3.16 2.40 -29.68
CA LYS A 371 -1.83 2.96 -29.42
C LYS A 371 -1.93 4.48 -29.44
N ILE A 372 -1.52 5.10 -28.34
CA ILE A 372 -1.48 6.56 -28.21
C ILE A 372 -0.07 7.02 -28.58
N ASN A 373 0.05 7.73 -29.70
CA ASN A 373 1.29 8.33 -30.17
C ASN A 373 1.14 9.85 -30.08
N GLY A 374 1.49 10.41 -28.92
CA GLY A 374 1.27 11.83 -28.63
C GLY A 374 -0.23 12.18 -28.60
N SER A 375 -0.64 13.16 -29.41
CA SER A 375 -2.05 13.56 -29.57
C SER A 375 -2.85 12.67 -30.52
N SER A 376 -2.18 11.77 -31.26
CA SER A 376 -2.83 10.87 -32.21
C SER A 376 -3.06 9.49 -31.59
N SER A 377 -4.18 8.85 -31.92
CA SER A 377 -4.44 7.46 -31.55
C SER A 377 -4.61 6.59 -32.81
N THR A 378 -3.89 5.48 -32.87
CA THR A 378 -4.09 4.45 -33.90
C THR A 378 -4.79 3.26 -33.27
N ARG A 379 -5.86 2.79 -33.91
CA ARG A 379 -6.63 1.62 -33.47
C ARG A 379 -6.34 0.46 -34.40
N THR A 380 -5.81 -0.63 -33.85
CA THR A 380 -5.55 -1.87 -34.59
C THR A 380 -6.35 -3.00 -33.96
N THR A 381 -7.11 -3.72 -34.76
CA THR A 381 -7.84 -4.90 -34.31
C THR A 381 -6.94 -6.12 -34.43
N HIS A 382 -6.75 -6.85 -33.34
CA HIS A 382 -5.98 -8.09 -33.33
C HIS A 382 -6.86 -9.21 -32.77
N LYS A 383 -6.88 -10.36 -33.43
CA LYS A 383 -7.55 -11.56 -32.95
C LYS A 383 -6.47 -12.59 -32.62
N PRO A 384 -6.19 -12.85 -31.34
CA PRO A 384 -5.17 -13.82 -30.96
C PRO A 384 -5.60 -15.23 -31.39
N SER A 385 -4.63 -16.10 -31.64
CA SER A 385 -4.81 -17.54 -31.78
C SER A 385 -4.97 -18.20 -30.39
N LYS A 386 -5.40 -19.47 -30.36
CA LYS A 386 -5.45 -20.24 -29.09
C LYS A 386 -4.07 -20.38 -28.46
N LEU A 387 -3.05 -20.63 -29.28
CA LEU A 387 -1.67 -20.75 -28.82
C LEU A 387 -1.13 -19.44 -28.24
N GLU A 388 -1.46 -18.30 -28.85
CA GLU A 388 -1.10 -16.99 -28.31
C GLU A 388 -1.80 -16.70 -26.97
N GLN A 389 -3.05 -17.14 -26.79
CA GLN A 389 -3.75 -17.00 -25.51
C GLN A 389 -3.12 -17.88 -24.42
N GLU A 390 -2.80 -19.13 -24.75
CA GLU A 390 -2.12 -20.05 -23.84
C GLU A 390 -0.78 -19.47 -23.38
N ALA A 391 0.07 -19.10 -24.33
CA ALA A 391 1.40 -18.55 -24.05
C ALA A 391 1.37 -17.26 -23.24
N ALA A 392 0.27 -16.50 -23.29
CA ALA A 392 0.09 -15.26 -22.55
C ALA A 392 -0.61 -15.43 -21.19
N PHE A 393 -1.20 -16.59 -20.89
CA PHE A 393 -2.04 -16.77 -19.70
C PHE A 393 -1.24 -17.12 -18.44
N ILE A 394 -0.43 -18.17 -18.49
CA ILE A 394 0.35 -18.65 -17.33
C ILE A 394 1.76 -19.08 -17.75
N LEU A 395 2.68 -19.07 -16.78
CA LEU A 395 3.98 -19.68 -16.97
C LEU A 395 3.88 -21.18 -16.67
N GLU A 396 4.34 -21.99 -17.63
CA GLU A 396 4.22 -23.46 -17.61
C GLU A 396 4.83 -24.13 -16.37
N THR A 397 5.80 -23.51 -15.71
CA THR A 397 6.46 -24.10 -14.54
C THR A 397 6.89 -23.05 -13.54
N VAL A 398 7.01 -23.47 -12.28
CA VAL A 398 7.62 -22.67 -11.22
C VAL A 398 9.06 -22.27 -11.58
N ILE A 399 9.82 -23.15 -12.25
CA ILE A 399 11.18 -22.84 -12.70
C ILE A 399 11.17 -21.69 -13.72
N LYS A 400 10.25 -21.69 -14.68
CA LYS A 400 10.10 -20.62 -15.68
C LYS A 400 9.68 -19.30 -15.03
N ALA A 401 8.79 -19.36 -14.03
CA ALA A 401 8.42 -18.20 -13.23
C ALA A 401 9.60 -17.62 -12.46
N PHE A 402 10.39 -18.47 -11.83
CA PHE A 402 11.59 -18.06 -11.11
C PHE A 402 12.67 -17.49 -12.06
N ASP A 403 12.89 -18.12 -13.22
CA ASP A 403 13.83 -17.67 -14.25
C ASP A 403 13.44 -16.28 -14.79
N VAL A 404 12.16 -16.05 -15.10
CA VAL A 404 11.65 -14.72 -15.50
C VAL A 404 11.82 -13.71 -14.37
N CYS A 405 11.54 -14.09 -13.13
CA CYS A 405 11.77 -13.24 -11.96
C CYS A 405 13.24 -12.82 -11.86
N PHE A 406 14.18 -13.77 -11.93
CA PHE A 406 15.61 -13.48 -11.92
C PHE A 406 16.01 -12.53 -13.06
N LYS A 407 15.61 -12.85 -14.30
CA LYS A 407 15.92 -12.05 -15.48
C LYS A 407 15.38 -10.62 -15.37
N SER A 408 14.25 -10.43 -14.68
CA SER A 408 13.66 -9.10 -14.48
C SER A 408 14.59 -8.18 -13.68
N PHE A 409 15.32 -8.70 -12.68
CA PHE A 409 16.27 -7.89 -11.91
C PHE A 409 17.36 -7.30 -12.80
N HIS A 410 17.99 -8.12 -13.65
CA HIS A 410 19.04 -7.66 -14.55
C HIS A 410 18.52 -6.81 -15.71
N THR A 411 17.38 -7.16 -16.29
CA THR A 411 16.82 -6.46 -17.47
C THR A 411 16.37 -5.05 -17.12
N PHE A 412 15.79 -4.87 -15.93
CA PHE A 412 15.27 -3.57 -15.48
C PHE A 412 16.23 -2.80 -14.55
N ASN A 413 17.47 -3.28 -14.40
CA ASN A 413 18.49 -2.74 -13.52
C ASN A 413 17.98 -2.51 -12.09
N LEU A 414 17.38 -3.55 -11.52
CA LEU A 414 16.84 -3.56 -10.16
C LEU A 414 17.85 -4.22 -9.22
N GLU A 415 17.91 -3.72 -7.98
CA GLU A 415 18.68 -4.36 -6.93
C GLU A 415 17.95 -5.60 -6.39
N TYR A 416 18.72 -6.62 -5.99
CA TYR A 416 18.16 -7.77 -5.28
C TYR A 416 17.62 -7.35 -3.91
N PRO A 417 16.53 -7.98 -3.41
CA PRO A 417 16.03 -7.74 -2.07
C PRO A 417 17.14 -7.99 -1.03
N VAL A 418 17.45 -6.98 -0.21
CA VAL A 418 18.59 -7.00 0.72
C VAL A 418 18.63 -8.27 1.59
N LYS A 419 17.47 -8.67 2.16
CA LYS A 419 17.37 -9.86 3.01
C LYS A 419 17.68 -11.19 2.29
N ALA A 420 17.54 -11.23 0.97
CA ALA A 420 17.79 -12.41 0.14
C ALA A 420 18.95 -12.21 -0.84
N LYS A 421 19.72 -11.12 -0.72
CA LYS A 421 20.79 -10.75 -1.66
C LYS A 421 21.81 -11.87 -1.84
N GLN A 422 22.17 -12.55 -0.76
CA GLN A 422 23.06 -13.71 -0.79
C GLN A 422 22.51 -14.86 -1.64
N VAL A 423 21.23 -15.20 -1.49
CA VAL A 423 20.58 -16.28 -2.24
C VAL A 423 20.53 -15.92 -3.72
N TRP A 424 20.08 -14.72 -4.07
CA TRP A 424 20.05 -14.26 -5.46
C TRP A 424 21.43 -14.21 -6.12
N THR A 425 22.46 -13.85 -5.35
CA THR A 425 23.86 -13.88 -5.82
C THR A 425 24.32 -15.31 -6.12
N PHE A 426 23.91 -16.31 -5.33
CA PHE A 426 24.17 -17.72 -5.67
C PHE A 426 23.55 -18.10 -7.01
N PHE A 427 22.28 -17.75 -7.24
CA PHE A 427 21.62 -18.04 -8.52
C PHE A 427 22.30 -17.36 -9.69
N GLN A 428 22.68 -16.08 -9.52
CA GLN A 428 23.41 -15.30 -10.52
C GLN A 428 24.70 -15.99 -10.96
N ILE A 429 25.48 -16.51 -10.01
CA ILE A 429 26.76 -17.16 -10.30
C ILE A 429 26.56 -18.58 -10.83
N TYR A 430 25.77 -19.41 -10.15
CA TYR A 430 25.65 -20.84 -10.46
C TYR A 430 24.89 -21.11 -11.77
N PHE A 431 23.70 -20.52 -11.94
CA PHE A 431 22.84 -20.83 -13.08
C PHE A 431 23.12 -19.94 -14.30
N TYR A 432 23.56 -18.69 -14.10
CA TYR A 432 23.73 -17.71 -15.18
C TYR A 432 25.19 -17.34 -15.46
N GLY A 433 26.14 -17.73 -14.61
CA GLY A 433 27.56 -17.41 -14.80
C GLY A 433 27.88 -15.92 -14.78
N ILE A 434 26.98 -15.06 -14.27
CA ILE A 434 27.17 -13.61 -14.27
C ILE A 434 28.05 -13.25 -13.07
N GLN A 435 29.26 -12.80 -13.33
CA GLN A 435 30.18 -12.34 -12.29
C GLN A 435 29.81 -10.94 -11.80
N ALA A 436 29.96 -10.70 -10.49
CA ALA A 436 29.74 -9.38 -9.91
C ALA A 436 30.75 -8.37 -10.48
N ALA A 437 30.27 -7.23 -10.95
CA ALA A 437 31.07 -6.23 -11.67
C ALA A 437 32.07 -5.47 -10.78
N SER A 438 31.98 -5.57 -9.45
CA SER A 438 32.85 -4.85 -8.52
C SER A 438 33.51 -5.74 -7.47
N LYS A 439 34.76 -5.40 -7.09
CA LYS A 439 35.48 -6.03 -5.96
C LYS A 439 34.81 -5.76 -4.59
N SER A 440 33.88 -4.80 -4.52
CA SER A 440 33.10 -4.43 -3.34
C SER A 440 31.81 -5.21 -3.17
N ASP A 441 31.36 -5.96 -4.19
CA ASP A 441 30.27 -6.92 -4.05
C ASP A 441 30.80 -8.08 -3.20
N GLN A 442 30.63 -7.94 -1.88
CA GLN A 442 31.01 -8.92 -0.87
C GLN A 442 30.66 -10.32 -1.37
N GLN A 443 31.68 -11.04 -1.84
CA GLN A 443 31.53 -12.42 -2.24
C GLN A 443 31.23 -13.22 -0.98
N PHE A 444 29.95 -13.42 -0.70
CA PHE A 444 29.47 -14.15 0.46
C PHE A 444 30.21 -15.49 0.55
N LEU A 445 30.94 -15.70 1.65
CA LEU A 445 31.73 -16.93 1.87
C LEU A 445 30.84 -18.18 1.79
N SER A 446 29.62 -18.07 2.30
CA SER A 446 28.58 -19.09 2.20
C SER A 446 28.19 -19.42 0.76
N VAL A 447 28.13 -18.45 -0.15
CA VAL A 447 27.86 -18.70 -1.58
C VAL A 447 29.03 -19.45 -2.19
N LYS A 448 30.28 -19.05 -1.89
CA LYS A 448 31.47 -19.79 -2.35
C LYS A 448 31.52 -21.22 -1.83
N SER A 449 31.20 -21.42 -0.55
CA SER A 449 31.14 -22.76 0.06
C SER A 449 30.10 -23.60 -0.65
N LEU A 450 28.87 -23.10 -0.78
CA LEU A 450 27.79 -23.84 -1.43
C LEU A 450 28.08 -24.13 -2.91
N LEU A 451 28.67 -23.19 -3.64
CA LEU A 451 29.14 -23.42 -5.02
C LEU A 451 30.18 -24.53 -5.08
N LYS A 452 31.10 -24.60 -4.12
CA LYS A 452 32.08 -25.67 -4.04
C LYS A 452 31.42 -27.00 -3.71
N ASP A 453 30.49 -27.02 -2.76
CA ASP A 453 29.81 -28.23 -2.29
C ASP A 453 28.89 -28.83 -3.37
N ILE A 454 28.26 -28.01 -4.22
CA ILE A 454 27.40 -28.46 -5.32
C ILE A 454 28.19 -28.88 -6.57
N ASN A 455 29.35 -28.26 -6.82
CA ASN A 455 30.19 -28.58 -7.98
C ASN A 455 31.21 -29.71 -7.71
N ASN A 456 31.31 -30.20 -6.47
CA ASN A 456 32.03 -31.41 -6.10
C ASN A 456 31.08 -32.62 -6.17
#